data_AF-A0A497I3N0-F1
#
_entry.id   AF-A0A497I3N0-F1
#
_cell.length_a   1.000
_cell.length_b   1.000
_cell.length_c   1.000
_cell.angle_alpha   90.00
_cell.angle_beta   90.00
_cell.angle_gamma   90.00
#
_symmetry.space_group_name_H-M   'P 1'
#
loop_
_entity.id
_entity.type
_entity.pdbx_description
1 polymer ?
#
loop_
_entity_poly.entity_id
_entity_poly.type
_entity_poly.pdbx_seq_one_letter_code
_entity_poly.pdbx_strand_id
1 'polypeptide(L)'
;MSLKVSERLKIISVKLDKGRTKPLDRLTQAELLRLMEENGIGMDATRATYPKLIIDRGYAIKERIVYKPTEHGMKLIELLESVDERLVTAETRRRAKELVAEIEAGRMSYEDALERAVSEYLPLYQRLEDRFRRGSSEIAE
;
A
#
# COMPACT_ATOMS: atom_id res chain seq x y z
N MET A 1 -13.26 41.22 -33.38
CA MET A 1 -14.58 40.57 -33.40
C MET A 1 -14.87 40.09 -31.98
N SER A 2 -15.87 40.65 -31.30
CA SER A 2 -16.23 40.27 -29.93
C SER A 2 -17.60 39.57 -29.94
N LEU A 3 -17.68 38.43 -29.26
CA LEU A 3 -18.93 37.69 -29.05
C LEU A 3 -19.71 38.32 -27.90
N LYS A 4 -21.04 38.37 -28.03
CA LYS A 4 -21.93 38.91 -26.98
C LYS A 4 -22.67 37.79 -26.25
N VAL A 5 -22.97 38.02 -24.97
CA VAL A 5 -23.85 37.13 -24.19
C VAL A 5 -25.21 37.05 -24.90
N SER A 6 -25.75 35.84 -25.04
CA SER A 6 -26.98 35.50 -25.78
C SER A 6 -26.89 35.50 -27.31
N GLU A 7 -25.68 35.64 -27.88
CA GLU A 7 -25.47 35.45 -29.32
C GLU A 7 -25.58 33.96 -29.70
N ARG A 8 -26.44 33.63 -30.67
CA ARG A 8 -26.62 32.25 -31.15
C ARG A 8 -25.62 31.93 -32.24
N LEU A 9 -24.81 30.90 -32.02
CA LEU A 9 -23.83 30.42 -32.99
C LEU A 9 -24.32 29.16 -33.70
N LYS A 10 -23.94 29.03 -34.98
CA LYS A 10 -24.21 27.83 -35.77
C LYS A 10 -23.21 26.74 -35.38
N ILE A 11 -23.71 25.58 -34.94
CA ILE A 11 -22.86 24.41 -34.72
C ILE A 11 -22.37 23.92 -36.08
N ILE A 12 -21.05 23.97 -36.28
CA ILE A 12 -20.40 23.57 -37.55
C ILE A 12 -20.23 22.05 -37.63
N SER A 13 -19.98 21.39 -36.50
CA SER A 13 -19.91 19.93 -36.42
C SER A 13 -20.16 19.43 -35.00
N VAL A 14 -20.82 18.29 -34.88
CA VAL A 14 -20.90 17.50 -33.64
C VAL A 14 -20.23 16.17 -33.92
N LYS A 15 -19.28 15.76 -33.07
CA LYS A 15 -18.63 14.45 -33.13
C LYS A 15 -18.83 13.72 -31.82
N LEU A 16 -19.18 12.45 -31.91
CA LEU A 16 -19.23 11.54 -30.77
C LEU A 16 -17.92 10.75 -30.74
N ASP A 17 -17.06 11.03 -29.78
CA ASP A 17 -15.82 10.30 -29.60
C ASP A 17 -16.04 9.05 -28.74
N LYS A 18 -15.58 7.90 -29.22
CA LYS A 18 -15.70 6.63 -28.49
C LYS A 18 -14.35 6.28 -27.88
N GLY A 19 -14.28 6.32 -26.55
CA GLY A 19 -13.09 5.92 -25.79
C GLY A 19 -13.24 4.54 -25.15
N ARG A 20 -12.11 3.97 -24.74
CA ARG A 20 -12.02 2.86 -23.79
C ARG A 20 -11.08 3.24 -22.66
N THR A 21 -11.39 2.81 -21.45
CA THR A 21 -10.44 2.88 -20.33
C THR A 21 -9.27 1.93 -20.59
N LYS A 22 -8.12 2.24 -20.00
CA LYS A 22 -6.95 1.37 -19.97
C LYS A 22 -6.72 0.93 -18.54
N PRO A 23 -6.17 -0.27 -18.31
CA PRO A 23 -5.72 -0.66 -16.98
C PRO A 23 -4.66 0.32 -16.50
N LEU A 24 -4.56 0.50 -15.18
CA LEU A 24 -3.51 1.31 -14.58
C LEU A 24 -2.14 0.71 -14.89
N ASP A 25 -1.18 1.60 -15.14
CA ASP A 25 0.21 1.21 -15.33
C ASP A 25 0.81 0.65 -14.03
N ARG A 26 1.80 -0.22 -14.18
CA ARG A 26 2.58 -0.73 -13.04
C ARG A 26 3.47 0.38 -12.48
N LEU A 27 3.71 0.31 -11.17
CA LEU A 27 4.49 1.33 -10.47
C LEU A 27 5.96 1.28 -10.89
N THR A 28 6.50 2.43 -11.22
CA THR A 28 7.94 2.69 -11.25
C THR A 28 8.48 2.87 -9.82
N GLN A 29 9.80 2.94 -9.68
CA GLN A 29 10.43 3.17 -8.37
C GLN A 29 10.06 4.54 -7.79
N ALA A 30 10.03 5.57 -8.62
CA ALA A 30 9.65 6.91 -8.16
C ALA A 30 8.19 6.95 -7.70
N GLU A 31 7.29 6.31 -8.44
CA GLU A 31 5.86 6.24 -8.06
C GLU A 31 5.63 5.42 -6.80
N LEU A 32 6.33 4.29 -6.64
CA LEU A 32 6.26 3.49 -5.43
C LEU A 32 6.76 4.30 -4.21
N LEU A 33 7.91 4.96 -4.32
CA LEU A 33 8.45 5.79 -3.22
C LEU A 33 7.52 6.94 -2.86
N ARG A 34 6.93 7.61 -3.87
CA ARG A 34 5.93 8.67 -3.68
C ARG A 34 4.69 8.14 -2.96
N LEU A 35 4.15 7.01 -3.40
CA LEU A 35 2.99 6.38 -2.75
C LEU A 35 3.29 6.00 -1.30
N MET A 36 4.48 5.46 -1.03
CA MET A 36 4.89 5.14 0.34
C MET A 36 4.97 6.39 1.22
N GLU A 37 5.49 7.49 0.69
CA GLU A 37 5.56 8.77 1.40
C GLU A 37 4.16 9.34 1.69
N GLU A 38 3.30 9.40 0.67
CA GLU A 38 1.90 9.87 0.78
C GLU A 38 1.10 9.06 1.81
N ASN A 39 1.40 7.76 1.93
CA ASN A 39 0.76 6.87 2.89
C ASN A 39 1.50 6.79 4.24
N GLY A 40 2.55 7.58 4.46
CA GLY A 40 3.27 7.62 5.73
C GLY A 40 4.09 6.36 6.04
N ILE A 41 4.43 5.55 5.04
CA ILE A 41 5.23 4.34 5.18
C ILE A 41 6.72 4.68 5.18
N GLY A 42 7.39 4.33 6.28
CA GLY A 42 8.83 4.49 6.43
C GLY A 42 9.30 5.93 6.65
N MET A 43 10.55 6.05 7.09
CA MET A 43 11.32 7.29 7.16
C MET A 43 12.17 7.46 5.90
N ASP A 44 12.62 8.67 5.61
CA ASP A 44 13.31 9.00 4.35
C ASP A 44 14.52 8.08 4.07
N ALA A 45 15.29 7.75 5.11
CA ALA A 45 16.42 6.83 5.00
C ALA A 45 16.00 5.37 4.72
N THR A 46 14.85 4.92 5.25
CA THR A 46 14.38 3.53 5.12
C THR A 46 13.57 3.29 3.85
N ARG A 47 12.90 4.31 3.32
CA ARG A 47 11.93 4.16 2.22
C ARG A 47 12.61 3.63 0.95
N ALA A 48 13.83 4.09 0.69
CA ALA A 48 14.65 3.67 -0.45
C ALA A 48 15.10 2.20 -0.40
N THR A 49 15.09 1.54 0.77
CA THR A 49 15.57 0.16 0.92
C THR A 49 14.49 -0.87 0.65
N TYR A 50 13.21 -0.53 0.87
CA TYR A 50 12.09 -1.48 0.73
C TYR A 50 11.94 -2.09 -0.68
N PRO A 51 12.09 -1.34 -1.80
CA PRO A 51 11.97 -1.93 -3.13
C PRO A 51 13.01 -3.04 -3.37
N LYS A 52 14.24 -2.85 -2.88
CA LYS A 52 15.28 -3.88 -2.94
C LYS A 52 14.92 -5.08 -2.07
N LEU A 53 14.44 -4.85 -0.85
CA LEU A 53 14.06 -5.91 0.08
C LEU A 53 12.96 -6.84 -0.44
N ILE A 54 11.95 -6.33 -1.14
CA ILE A 54 10.88 -7.17 -1.71
C ILE A 54 11.33 -7.92 -2.97
N ILE A 55 12.30 -7.37 -3.72
CA ILE A 55 12.92 -8.06 -4.85
C ILE A 55 13.81 -9.20 -4.36
N ASP A 56 14.70 -8.90 -3.40
CA ASP A 56 15.65 -9.87 -2.87
C ASP A 56 14.94 -11.08 -2.21
N ARG A 57 13.72 -10.87 -1.68
CA ARG A 57 12.86 -11.94 -1.13
C ARG A 57 12.00 -12.66 -2.17
N GLY A 58 12.06 -12.25 -3.45
CA GLY A 58 11.31 -12.87 -4.53
C GLY A 58 9.81 -12.56 -4.55
N TYR A 59 9.34 -11.52 -3.84
CA TYR A 59 7.92 -11.10 -3.85
C TYR A 59 7.58 -10.24 -5.05
N ALA A 60 8.58 -9.56 -5.62
CA ALA A 60 8.43 -8.78 -6.84
C ALA A 60 9.66 -8.94 -7.73
N ILE A 61 9.48 -8.68 -9.01
CA ILE A 61 10.57 -8.53 -9.98
C ILE A 61 10.53 -7.14 -10.58
N LYS A 62 11.70 -6.66 -11.01
CA LYS A 62 11.82 -5.43 -11.78
C LYS A 62 11.83 -5.76 -13.27
N GLU A 63 10.77 -5.42 -13.98
CA GLU A 63 10.70 -5.52 -15.44
C GLU A 63 10.95 -4.11 -16.03
N ARG A 64 12.13 -3.90 -16.61
CA ARG A 64 12.60 -2.57 -17.06
C ARG A 64 12.60 -1.55 -15.92
N ILE A 65 11.63 -0.65 -15.89
CA ILE A 65 11.50 0.44 -14.91
C ILE A 65 10.38 0.23 -13.90
N VAL A 66 9.55 -0.81 -14.09
CA VAL A 66 8.37 -1.07 -13.26
C VAL A 66 8.54 -2.30 -12.37
N TYR A 67 7.81 -2.33 -11.26
CA TYR A 67 7.71 -3.48 -10.35
C TYR A 67 6.51 -4.32 -10.73
N LYS A 68 6.72 -5.63 -10.79
CA LYS A 68 5.67 -6.63 -11.03
C LYS A 68 5.70 -7.65 -9.89
N PRO A 69 4.56 -7.91 -9.22
CA PRO A 69 4.51 -8.92 -8.19
C PRO A 69 4.73 -10.31 -8.81
N THR A 70 5.40 -11.19 -8.08
CA THR A 70 5.51 -12.60 -8.44
C THR A 70 4.24 -13.34 -7.99
N GLU A 71 4.03 -14.55 -8.49
CA GLU A 71 2.95 -15.42 -7.99
C GLU A 71 3.09 -15.67 -6.48
N HIS A 72 4.32 -15.87 -6.01
CA HIS A 72 4.60 -16.04 -4.58
C HIS A 72 4.26 -14.78 -3.77
N GLY A 73 4.62 -13.60 -4.27
CA GLY A 73 4.28 -12.33 -3.63
C GLY A 73 2.77 -12.07 -3.58
N MET A 74 2.05 -12.39 -4.67
CA MET A 74 0.58 -12.29 -4.68
C MET A 74 -0.06 -13.22 -3.66
N LYS A 75 0.32 -14.49 -3.63
CA LYS A 75 -0.20 -15.47 -2.65
C LYS A 75 0.09 -15.06 -1.20
N LEU A 76 1.26 -14.46 -0.94
CA LEU A 76 1.59 -13.95 0.39
C LEU A 76 0.62 -12.83 0.81
N ILE A 77 0.37 -11.86 -0.07
CA ILE A 77 -0.57 -10.77 0.23
C ILE A 77 -2.00 -11.29 0.39
N GLU A 78 -2.47 -12.15 -0.51
CA GLU A 78 -3.79 -12.78 -0.43
C GLU A 78 -3.98 -13.56 0.89
N LEU A 79 -2.96 -14.30 1.32
CA LEU A 79 -2.99 -15.02 2.59
C LEU A 79 -3.11 -14.06 3.78
N LEU A 80 -2.25 -13.05 3.85
CA LEU A 80 -2.24 -12.08 4.94
C LEU A 80 -3.56 -11.28 4.99
N GLU A 81 -4.06 -10.85 3.84
CA GLU A 81 -5.33 -10.15 3.70
C GLU A 81 -6.52 -11.02 4.13
N SER A 82 -6.48 -12.33 3.82
CA SER A 82 -7.52 -13.28 4.24
C SER A 82 -7.57 -13.50 5.77
N VAL A 83 -6.48 -13.21 6.48
CA VAL A 83 -6.41 -13.29 7.94
C VAL A 83 -6.97 -12.02 8.57
N ASP A 84 -6.46 -10.87 8.15
CA ASP A 84 -6.89 -9.55 8.59
C ASP A 84 -6.32 -8.51 7.61
N GLU A 85 -7.18 -7.71 6.98
CA GLU A 85 -6.78 -6.67 6.03
C GLU A 85 -5.70 -5.73 6.61
N ARG A 86 -5.72 -5.49 7.93
CA ARG A 86 -4.73 -4.64 8.62
C ARG A 86 -3.30 -5.16 8.50
N LEU A 87 -3.07 -6.43 8.17
CA LEU A 87 -1.73 -6.98 7.94
C LEU A 87 -1.08 -6.45 6.65
N VAL A 88 -1.87 -5.97 5.69
CA VAL A 88 -1.39 -5.53 4.37
C VAL A 88 -1.64 -4.04 4.10
N THR A 89 -2.32 -3.33 5.00
CA THR A 89 -2.65 -1.92 4.82
C THR A 89 -1.53 -0.98 5.25
N ALA A 90 -1.41 0.14 4.52
CA ALA A 90 -0.48 1.21 4.86
C ALA A 90 -0.80 1.86 6.21
N GLU A 91 -2.07 1.89 6.59
CA GLU A 91 -2.54 2.54 7.81
C GLU A 91 -1.93 1.93 9.08
N THR A 92 -1.96 0.60 9.21
CA THR A 92 -1.34 -0.13 10.34
C THR A 92 0.15 0.19 10.45
N ARG A 93 0.84 0.29 9.31
CA ARG A 93 2.26 0.65 9.29
C ARG A 93 2.50 2.10 9.71
N ARG A 94 1.63 3.01 9.27
CA ARG A 94 1.67 4.45 9.59
C ARG A 94 1.47 4.69 11.09
N ARG A 95 0.55 3.99 11.75
CA ARG A 95 0.31 4.12 13.20
C ARG A 95 1.57 3.84 14.03
N ALA A 96 2.35 2.83 13.66
CA ALA A 96 3.63 2.56 14.32
C ALA A 96 4.64 3.71 14.17
N LYS A 97 4.63 4.43 13.05
CA LYS A 97 5.46 5.64 12.86
C LYS A 97 4.94 6.81 13.70
N GLU A 98 3.62 6.97 13.79
CA GLU A 98 3.00 8.03 14.61
C GLU A 98 3.39 7.86 16.09
N LEU A 99 3.41 6.64 16.62
CA LEU A 99 3.87 6.37 17.99
C LEU A 99 5.32 6.84 18.21
N VAL A 100 6.22 6.61 17.25
CA VAL A 100 7.60 7.11 17.31
C VAL A 100 7.64 8.64 17.30
N ALA A 101 6.82 9.28 16.47
CA ALA A 101 6.75 10.74 16.41
C ALA A 101 6.22 11.37 17.70
N GLU A 102 5.30 10.71 18.41
CA GLU A 102 4.82 11.14 19.73
C GLU A 102 5.91 11.08 20.80
N ILE A 103 6.78 10.06 20.76
CA ILE A 103 7.97 9.98 21.62
C ILE A 103 8.94 11.12 21.30
N GLU A 104 9.28 11.33 20.02
CA GLU A 104 10.20 12.38 19.59
C GLU A 104 9.73 13.79 20.01
N ALA A 105 8.41 14.00 20.04
CA ALA A 105 7.82 15.25 20.48
C ALA A 105 7.66 15.37 22.01
N GLY A 106 8.05 14.36 22.78
CA GLY A 106 7.93 14.33 24.24
C GLY A 106 6.47 14.25 24.74
N ARG A 107 5.53 13.81 23.88
CA ARG A 107 4.10 13.69 24.20
C ARG A 107 3.71 12.30 24.72
N MET A 108 4.58 11.30 24.55
CA MET A 108 4.37 9.92 24.96
C MET A 108 5.67 9.32 25.47
N SER A 109 5.61 8.48 26.51
CA SER A 109 6.75 7.70 26.97
C SER A 109 7.03 6.54 26.00
N TYR A 110 8.25 5.99 26.07
CA TYR A 110 8.59 4.79 25.31
C TYR A 110 7.70 3.60 25.72
N GLU A 111 7.45 3.46 27.02
CA GLU A 111 6.66 2.39 27.60
C GLU A 111 5.21 2.43 27.11
N ASP A 112 4.57 3.60 27.12
CA ASP A 112 3.19 3.77 26.64
C ASP A 112 3.08 3.50 25.13
N ALA A 113 4.08 3.94 24.36
CA ALA A 113 4.13 3.70 22.93
C ALA A 113 4.30 2.21 22.60
N LEU A 114 5.15 1.52 23.36
CA LEU A 114 5.36 0.08 23.23
C LEU A 114 4.09 -0.69 23.58
N GLU A 115 3.42 -0.35 24.68
CA GLU A 115 2.16 -0.98 25.09
C GLU A 115 1.10 -0.80 24.00
N ARG A 116 0.95 0.42 23.45
CA ARG A 116 0.04 0.69 22.33
C ARG A 116 0.38 -0.16 21.10
N ALA A 117 1.64 -0.18 20.68
CA ALA A 117 2.07 -0.98 19.53
C ALA A 117 1.79 -2.47 19.75
N VAL A 118 2.11 -3.02 20.92
CA VAL A 118 1.86 -4.43 21.24
C VAL A 118 0.36 -4.72 21.25
N SER A 119 -0.47 -3.86 21.84
CA SER A 119 -1.92 -4.05 21.87
C SER A 119 -2.55 -4.09 20.47
N GLU A 120 -1.94 -3.42 19.50
CA GLU A 120 -2.39 -3.40 18.11
C GLU A 120 -1.89 -4.62 17.32
N TYR A 121 -0.62 -4.97 17.44
CA TYR A 121 0.02 -6.01 16.64
C TYR A 121 -0.17 -7.43 17.20
N LEU A 122 -0.28 -7.60 18.52
CA LEU A 122 -0.40 -8.93 19.13
C LEU A 122 -1.68 -9.67 18.69
N PRO A 123 -2.88 -9.04 18.64
CA PRO A 123 -4.06 -9.72 18.13
C PRO A 123 -3.95 -10.12 16.65
N LEU A 124 -3.25 -9.32 15.84
CA LEU A 124 -2.98 -9.62 14.43
C LEU A 124 -2.09 -10.86 14.29
N TYR A 125 -1.02 -10.90 15.08
CA TYR A 125 -0.11 -12.05 15.15
C TYR A 125 -0.84 -13.32 15.60
N GLN A 126 -1.67 -13.25 16.65
CA GLN A 126 -2.43 -14.40 17.15
C GLN A 126 -3.38 -14.96 16.09
N ARG A 127 -4.11 -14.09 15.36
CA ARG A 127 -4.97 -14.53 14.25
C ARG A 127 -4.18 -15.22 13.14
N LEU A 128 -3.01 -14.68 12.80
CA LEU A 128 -2.13 -15.27 11.81
C LEU A 128 -1.62 -16.65 12.25
N GLU A 129 -1.16 -16.77 13.50
CA GLU A 129 -0.70 -18.04 14.06
C GLU A 129 -1.82 -19.10 14.08
N ASP A 130 -3.03 -18.72 14.50
CA ASP A 130 -4.19 -19.60 14.50
C ASP A 130 -4.56 -20.08 13.10
N ARG A 131 -4.46 -19.20 12.09
CA ARG A 131 -4.67 -19.58 10.69
C ARG A 131 -3.65 -20.62 10.23
N PHE A 132 -2.38 -20.44 10.55
CA PHE A 132 -1.33 -21.41 10.21
C PHE A 132 -1.50 -22.75 10.94
N ARG A 133 -1.92 -22.72 12.21
CA ARG A 133 -2.20 -23.93 12.98
C ARG A 133 -3.32 -24.76 12.34
N ARG A 134 -4.42 -24.12 11.96
CA ARG A 134 -5.55 -24.78 11.27
C ARG A 134 -5.18 -25.29 9.89
N GLY A 135 -4.48 -24.48 9.09
CA GLY A 135 -4.03 -24.89 7.75
C GLY A 135 -3.04 -26.06 7.78
N SER A 136 -2.20 -26.16 8.82
CA SER A 136 -1.30 -27.30 9.00
C SER A 136 -2.04 -28.59 9.38
N SER A 137 -3.17 -28.48 10.10
CA SER A 137 -4.06 -29.61 10.39
C SER A 137 -4.83 -30.07 9.14
N GLU A 138 -5.28 -29.16 8.28
CA GLU A 138 -6.03 -29.48 7.05
C GLU A 138 -5.18 -30.16 5.96
N ILE A 139 -3.85 -30.02 6.01
CA ILE A 139 -2.91 -30.67 5.06
C ILE A 139 -2.48 -32.06 5.58
N ALA A 140 -2.69 -32.34 6.87
CA ALA A 140 -2.29 -33.59 7.51
C ALA A 140 -3.39 -34.69 7.47
N GLU A 141 -4.57 -34.38 6.93
CA GLU A 141 -5.66 -35.32 6.60
C GLU A 141 -5.79 -35.50 5.09
#